data_AF-A0AAW6BQX9-F1
#
_entry.id   AF-A0AAW6BQX9-F1
#
_cell.length_a   1.000
_cell.length_b   1.000
_cell.length_c   1.000
_cell.angle_alpha   90.00
_cell.angle_beta   90.00
_cell.angle_gamma   90.00
#
_symmetry.space_group_name_H-M   'P 1'
#
loop_
_entity.id
_entity.type
_entity.pdbx_description
1 polymer ?
#
loop_
_entity_poly.entity_id
_entity_poly.type
_entity_poly.pdbx_seq_one_letter_code
_entity_poly.pdbx_strand_id
1 'polypeptide(L)'
;MDKWRYSLRWSLPHRVCPGAEELAVVIVPAGTPVPESIMCQFVAGSGYAVCLDFLSVRPVRRWTPERKAQARQRNLIRRVMKAAPLFADELITRELAARPDYISKVSELKAAVASPRRLLYSL
;
A
#
# COMPACT_ATOMS: atom_id res chain seq x y z
N MET A 1 -19.29 -11.02 2.95
CA MET A 1 -18.27 -11.99 3.49
C MET A 1 -17.59 -11.25 4.62
N ASP A 2 -18.25 -11.27 5.77
CA ASP A 2 -17.97 -10.36 6.88
C ASP A 2 -17.53 -11.23 8.05
N LYS A 3 -16.37 -11.84 7.89
CA LYS A 3 -15.69 -12.62 8.93
C LYS A 3 -14.40 -11.91 9.30
N TRP A 4 -14.09 -11.89 10.58
CA TRP A 4 -12.87 -11.37 11.14
C TRP A 4 -12.04 -12.52 11.70
N ARG A 5 -10.72 -12.42 11.59
CA ARG A 5 -9.77 -13.35 12.21
C ARG A 5 -9.14 -12.64 13.41
N TYR A 6 -9.42 -13.13 14.60
CA TYR A 6 -8.63 -12.79 15.78
C TYR A 6 -7.46 -13.76 15.89
N SER A 7 -6.27 -13.23 16.17
CA SER A 7 -5.07 -14.03 16.44
C SER A 7 -4.33 -13.50 17.67
N LEU A 8 -3.78 -14.39 18.48
CA LEU A 8 -2.81 -14.06 19.52
C LEU A 8 -1.43 -14.41 18.99
N ARG A 9 -0.67 -13.40 18.54
CA ARG A 9 0.59 -13.62 17.81
C ARG A 9 1.76 -12.85 18.39
N TRP A 10 2.97 -13.37 18.20
CA TRP A 10 4.21 -12.73 18.61
C TRP A 10 4.35 -11.36 17.93
N SER A 11 4.67 -10.32 18.71
CA SER A 11 4.69 -8.93 18.22
C SER A 11 6.03 -8.21 18.39
N LEU A 12 7.05 -8.90 18.91
CA LEU A 12 8.37 -8.32 19.16
C LEU A 12 9.38 -8.77 18.09
N PRO A 13 9.50 -8.06 16.95
CA PRO A 13 10.37 -8.48 15.84
C PRO A 13 11.87 -8.47 16.19
N HIS A 14 12.25 -7.74 17.24
CA HIS A 14 13.64 -7.60 17.69
C HIS A 14 14.05 -8.66 18.72
N ARG A 15 13.14 -9.58 19.10
CA ARG A 15 13.42 -10.68 20.03
C ARG A 15 13.04 -12.00 19.40
N VAL A 16 13.82 -13.04 19.72
CA VAL A 16 13.49 -14.41 19.32
C VAL A 16 12.19 -14.82 20.02
N CYS A 17 11.26 -15.40 19.25
CA CYS A 17 10.01 -15.89 19.80
C CYS A 17 10.29 -17.05 20.77
N PRO A 18 9.79 -17.01 22.01
CA PRO A 18 10.01 -18.07 23.00
C PRO A 18 9.22 -19.35 22.70
N GLY A 19 8.30 -19.34 21.74
CA GLY A 19 7.44 -20.46 21.41
C GLY A 19 6.84 -20.34 20.00
N ALA A 20 5.59 -20.77 19.85
CA ALA A 20 4.86 -20.65 18.58
C ALA A 20 4.55 -19.18 18.26
N GLU A 21 4.70 -18.77 17.00
CA GLU A 21 4.42 -17.40 16.58
C GLU A 21 2.92 -17.03 16.69
N GLU A 22 2.02 -18.00 16.58
CA GLU A 22 0.59 -17.85 16.81
C GLU A 22 0.14 -18.84 17.90
N LEU A 23 -0.38 -18.33 19.02
CA LEU A 23 -0.84 -19.15 20.14
C LEU A 23 -2.31 -19.57 19.98
N ALA A 24 -3.12 -18.69 19.40
CA ALA A 24 -4.53 -18.96 19.14
C ALA A 24 -5.03 -18.16 17.93
N VAL A 25 -5.96 -18.76 17.19
CA VAL A 25 -6.62 -18.15 16.04
C VAL A 25 -8.10 -18.52 16.07
N VAL A 26 -8.96 -17.51 15.91
CA VAL A 26 -10.41 -17.69 15.89
C VAL A 26 -11.01 -16.83 14.79
N ILE A 27 -11.90 -17.43 14.00
CA ILE A 27 -12.66 -16.71 12.96
C ILE A 27 -14.07 -16.49 13.48
N VAL A 28 -14.49 -15.22 13.52
CA VAL A 28 -15.80 -14.81 14.03
C VAL A 28 -16.55 -13.96 13.01
N PRO A 29 -17.89 -13.80 13.17
CA PRO A 29 -18.62 -12.78 12.42
C PRO A 29 -18.05 -11.38 12.63
N ALA A 30 -18.15 -10.53 11.62
CA ALA A 30 -17.72 -9.13 11.72
C ALA A 30 -18.52 -8.40 12.80
N GLY A 31 -17.86 -7.51 13.53
CA GLY A 31 -18.46 -6.76 14.64
C GLY A 31 -18.46 -7.50 15.97
N THR A 32 -18.10 -8.79 16.00
CA THR A 32 -17.95 -9.52 17.25
C THR A 32 -16.75 -8.97 18.04
N PRO A 33 -16.89 -8.72 19.36
CA PRO A 33 -15.76 -8.36 20.22
C PRO A 33 -14.72 -9.49 20.29
N VAL A 34 -13.59 -9.22 20.93
CA VAL A 34 -12.51 -10.22 21.07
C VAL A 34 -13.07 -11.49 21.75
N PRO A 35 -12.91 -12.68 21.14
CA PRO A 35 -13.39 -13.93 21.72
C PRO A 35 -12.71 -14.24 23.05
N GLU A 36 -13.46 -14.79 23.99
CA GLU A 36 -12.95 -15.19 25.30
C GLU A 36 -11.79 -16.18 25.20
N SER A 37 -11.84 -17.11 24.23
CA SER A 37 -10.75 -18.06 23.97
C SER A 37 -9.40 -17.42 23.66
N ILE A 38 -9.39 -16.20 23.10
CA ILE A 38 -8.17 -15.41 22.89
C ILE A 38 -7.76 -14.70 24.18
N MET A 39 -8.73 -14.07 24.87
CA MET A 39 -8.45 -13.30 26.09
C MET A 39 -7.98 -14.17 27.25
N CYS A 40 -8.48 -15.40 27.38
CA CYS A 40 -8.01 -16.35 28.40
C CYS A 40 -6.53 -16.73 28.25
N GLN A 41 -5.98 -16.65 27.04
CA GLN A 41 -4.58 -16.94 26.77
C GLN A 41 -3.70 -15.68 26.76
N PHE A 42 -4.32 -14.49 26.73
CA PHE A 42 -3.59 -13.24 26.70
C PHE A 42 -2.98 -12.92 28.06
N VAL A 43 -1.65 -12.77 28.08
CA VAL A 43 -0.90 -12.35 29.27
C VAL A 43 -0.20 -11.03 28.96
N ALA A 44 -0.50 -9.99 29.73
CA ALA A 44 0.14 -8.68 29.59
C ALA A 44 1.66 -8.80 29.78
N GLY A 45 2.44 -8.16 28.90
CA GLY A 45 3.91 -8.20 28.96
C GLY A 45 4.56 -9.47 28.40
N SER A 46 3.78 -10.47 27.95
CA SER A 46 4.32 -11.72 27.38
C SER A 46 5.02 -11.55 26.02
N GLY A 47 4.85 -10.41 25.34
CA GLY A 47 5.33 -10.16 23.98
C GLY A 47 4.36 -10.60 22.88
N TYR A 48 3.28 -11.30 23.22
CA TYR A 48 2.18 -11.63 22.32
C TYR A 48 1.13 -10.52 22.30
N ALA A 49 0.56 -10.26 21.13
CA ALA A 49 -0.48 -9.25 20.92
C ALA A 49 -1.72 -9.87 20.30
N VAL A 50 -2.88 -9.40 20.75
CA VAL A 50 -4.17 -9.70 20.10
C VAL A 50 -4.28 -8.86 18.83
N CYS A 51 -4.40 -9.52 17.69
CA CYS A 51 -4.47 -8.92 16.36
C CYS A 51 -5.81 -9.25 15.70
N LEU A 52 -6.35 -8.27 14.99
CA LEU A 52 -7.60 -8.37 14.23
C LEU A 52 -7.30 -8.23 12.74
N ASP A 53 -7.50 -9.31 11.99
CA ASP A 53 -7.34 -9.33 10.54
C ASP A 53 -8.73 -9.39 9.86
N PHE A 54 -8.96 -8.46 8.93
CA PHE A 54 -10.20 -8.42 8.15
C PHE A 54 -10.09 -9.36 6.94
N LEU A 55 -10.81 -10.49 6.97
CA LEU A 55 -10.77 -11.50 5.90
C LEU A 55 -11.52 -11.08 4.63
N SER A 56 -11.92 -9.80 4.51
CA SER A 56 -12.62 -9.33 3.32
C SER A 56 -11.72 -9.47 2.10
N VAL A 57 -12.10 -10.35 1.17
CA VAL A 57 -11.47 -10.49 -0.14
C VAL A 57 -11.93 -9.33 -1.03
N ARG A 58 -11.62 -8.09 -0.63
CA ARG A 58 -11.71 -6.99 -1.57
C ARG A 58 -10.49 -7.10 -2.47
N PRO A 59 -10.66 -7.18 -3.81
CA PRO A 59 -9.52 -7.18 -4.69
C PRO A 59 -8.70 -5.92 -4.40
N VAL A 60 -7.40 -6.07 -4.20
CA VAL A 60 -6.50 -4.94 -3.97
C VAL A 60 -6.66 -4.00 -5.16
N ARG A 61 -7.22 -2.81 -4.91
CA ARG A 61 -7.42 -1.81 -5.96
C ARG A 61 -6.06 -1.25 -6.37
N ARG A 62 -5.46 -1.85 -7.39
CA ARG A 62 -4.22 -1.37 -7.97
C ARG A 62 -4.49 -0.07 -8.72
N TRP A 63 -3.63 0.93 -8.51
CA TRP A 63 -3.68 2.15 -9.30
C TRP A 63 -3.20 1.87 -10.72
N THR A 64 -3.87 2.47 -11.69
CA THR A 64 -3.32 2.56 -13.04
C THR A 64 -2.02 3.37 -12.99
N PRO A 65 -1.06 3.12 -13.90
CA PRO A 65 0.17 3.91 -13.99
C PRO A 65 -0.13 5.42 -14.04
N GLU A 66 -1.13 5.82 -14.83
CA GLU A 66 -1.67 7.18 -14.94
C GLU A 66 -2.02 7.79 -13.58
N ARG A 67 -2.87 7.11 -12.82
CA ARG A 67 -3.28 7.58 -11.49
C ARG A 67 -2.10 7.65 -10.52
N LYS A 68 -1.16 6.71 -10.62
CA LYS A 68 0.04 6.69 -9.78
C LYS A 68 0.96 7.87 -10.08
N ALA A 69 1.20 8.19 -11.35
CA ALA A 69 1.96 9.38 -11.76
C ALA A 69 1.29 10.67 -11.29
N GLN A 70 -0.02 10.79 -11.52
CA GLN A 70 -0.78 11.97 -11.11
C GLN A 70 -0.75 12.16 -9.58
N ALA A 71 -0.85 11.08 -8.81
CA ALA A 71 -0.71 11.12 -7.36
C ALA A 71 0.69 11.55 -6.92
N ARG A 72 1.75 11.05 -7.58
CA ARG A 72 3.15 11.46 -7.31
C ARG A 72 3.33 12.96 -7.56
N GLN A 73 2.84 13.47 -8.70
CA GLN A 73 2.93 14.88 -9.04
C GLN A 73 2.18 15.76 -8.01
N ARG A 74 0.93 15.41 -7.67
CA ARG A 74 0.17 16.13 -6.64
C ARG A 74 0.86 16.14 -5.28
N ASN A 75 1.44 15.02 -4.88
CA ASN A 75 2.16 14.92 -3.60
C ASN A 75 3.45 15.75 -3.59
N LEU A 76 4.19 15.78 -4.71
CA LEU A 76 5.36 16.64 -4.88
C LEU A 76 4.95 18.11 -4.71
N ILE A 77 3.96 18.57 -5.48
CA ILE A 77 3.45 19.95 -5.43
C ILE A 77 3.05 20.30 -3.99
N ARG A 78 2.22 19.45 -3.35
CA ARG A 78 1.77 19.71 -1.97
C ARG A 78 2.93 19.82 -0.99
N ARG A 79 3.93 18.94 -1.09
CA ARG A 79 5.09 18.93 -0.19
C ARG A 79 5.95 20.17 -0.39
N VAL A 80 6.20 20.57 -1.63
CA VAL A 80 7.00 21.77 -1.95
C VAL A 80 6.27 23.04 -1.55
N MET A 81 5.00 23.19 -1.90
CA MET A 81 4.17 24.34 -1.49
C MET A 81 4.14 24.52 0.03
N LYS A 82 4.15 23.41 0.79
CA LYS A 82 4.20 23.45 2.26
C LYS A 82 5.58 23.85 2.79
N ALA A 83 6.66 23.33 2.21
CA ALA A 83 8.01 23.48 2.74
C ALA A 83 8.71 24.77 2.27
N ALA A 84 8.47 25.19 1.02
CA ALA A 84 9.16 26.30 0.37
C ALA A 84 8.21 27.02 -0.61
N PRO A 85 7.15 27.70 -0.12
CA PRO A 85 6.13 28.32 -0.97
C PRO A 85 6.69 29.37 -1.93
N LEU A 86 7.68 30.16 -1.49
CA LEU A 86 8.26 31.23 -2.32
C LEU A 86 9.04 30.72 -3.53
N PHE A 87 9.57 29.49 -3.45
CA PHE A 87 10.37 28.87 -4.52
C PHE A 87 9.64 27.68 -5.15
N ALA A 88 8.33 27.55 -4.91
CA ALA A 88 7.63 26.31 -5.20
C ALA A 88 7.64 25.97 -6.69
N ASP A 89 7.37 26.96 -7.54
CA ASP A 89 7.28 26.77 -8.99
C ASP A 89 8.61 26.32 -9.58
N GLU A 90 9.72 26.94 -9.17
CA GLU A 90 11.07 26.59 -9.62
C GLU A 90 11.45 25.17 -9.15
N LEU A 91 11.23 24.87 -7.87
CA LEU A 91 11.58 23.58 -7.29
C LEU A 91 10.75 22.43 -7.85
N ILE A 92 9.45 22.66 -8.09
CA ILE A 92 8.56 21.68 -8.75
C ILE A 92 9.05 21.42 -10.17
N THR A 93 9.34 22.47 -10.94
CA THR A 93 9.78 22.37 -12.33
C THR A 93 11.11 21.60 -12.42
N ARG A 94 12.07 21.93 -11.56
CA ARG A 94 13.36 21.27 -11.48
C ARG A 94 13.24 19.79 -11.12
N GLU A 95 12.43 19.42 -10.13
CA GLU A 95 12.27 18.03 -9.73
C GLU A 95 11.53 17.21 -10.80
N LEU A 96 10.55 17.80 -11.49
CA LEU A 96 9.88 17.17 -12.63
C LEU A 96 10.85 16.89 -13.78
N ALA A 97 11.77 17.82 -14.06
CA ALA A 97 12.80 17.67 -15.09
C ALA A 97 13.91 16.68 -14.67
N ALA A 98 14.27 16.64 -13.39
CA ALA A 98 15.34 15.77 -12.88
C ALA A 98 14.93 14.30 -12.83
N ARG A 99 13.62 14.00 -12.66
CA ARG A 99 13.12 12.63 -12.47
C ARG A 99 11.85 12.35 -13.29
N PRO A 100 11.89 12.50 -14.62
CA PRO A 100 10.73 12.28 -15.48
C PRO A 100 10.22 10.85 -15.33
N ASP A 101 11.08 9.83 -15.44
CA ASP A 101 10.69 8.42 -15.38
C ASP A 101 10.04 7.99 -14.06
N TYR A 102 10.33 8.69 -12.95
CA TYR A 102 9.72 8.40 -11.67
C TYR A 102 8.32 9.02 -11.56
N ILE A 103 8.15 10.24 -12.08
CA ILE A 103 6.93 11.01 -11.88
C ILE A 103 5.93 10.81 -13.03
N SER A 104 6.39 10.68 -14.28
CA SER A 104 5.56 10.72 -15.50
C SER A 104 5.37 9.39 -16.23
N LYS A 105 5.76 8.24 -15.66
CA LYS A 105 5.87 6.89 -16.28
C LYS A 105 4.60 6.29 -16.91
N VAL A 106 4.01 7.02 -17.83
CA VAL A 106 2.62 6.90 -18.29
C VAL A 106 2.49 7.30 -19.75
N SER A 107 3.31 8.23 -20.24
CA SER A 107 3.29 8.65 -21.63
C SER A 107 3.88 7.60 -22.59
N GLU A 108 4.88 6.82 -22.16
CA GLU A 108 5.57 5.88 -23.06
C GLU A 108 4.72 4.66 -23.47
N LEU A 109 3.84 4.17 -22.60
CA LEU A 109 2.98 3.02 -22.91
C LEU A 109 1.84 3.35 -23.89
N LYS A 110 1.47 4.63 -24.02
CA LYS A 110 0.48 5.07 -25.02
C LYS A 110 1.11 5.35 -26.39
N ALA A 111 2.37 5.78 -26.44
CA ALA A 111 3.09 6.01 -27.69
C ALA A 111 3.38 4.70 -28.45
N ALA A 112 3.65 3.59 -27.73
CA ALA A 112 3.90 2.29 -28.34
C ALA A 112 2.64 1.61 -28.93
N VAL A 113 1.44 1.93 -28.42
CA VAL A 113 0.17 1.38 -28.90
C VAL A 113 -0.41 2.20 -30.07
N ALA A 114 0.00 3.46 -30.24
CA ALA A 114 -0.54 4.37 -31.25
C ALA A 114 0.22 4.41 -32.58
N SER A 115 1.28 3.61 -32.78
CA SER A 115 1.98 3.50 -34.06
C SER A 115 1.59 2.19 -34.78
N PRO A 116 0.53 2.18 -35.61
CA PRO A 116 0.35 1.10 -36.55
C PRO A 116 1.44 1.24 -37.61
N ARG A 117 2.32 0.23 -37.67
CA ARG A 117 3.32 0.03 -38.72
C ARG A 117 2.73 0.41 -40.09
N ARG A 118 3.32 1.43 -40.70
CA ARG A 118 3.24 1.73 -42.12
C ARG A 118 3.90 0.55 -42.87
N LEU A 119 3.13 -0.49 -43.21
CA LEU A 119 3.57 -1.50 -44.17
C LEU A 119 3.16 -1.03 -45.57
N LEU A 120 4.19 -0.59 -46.29
CA LEU A 120 4.21 -0.41 -47.73
C LEU A 120 3.76 -1.71 -48.40
N TYR A 121 2.75 -1.63 -49.26
CA TYR A 121 2.61 -2.55 -50.38
C TYR A 121 2.71 -1.73 -51.66
N SER A 122 3.91 -1.75 -52.23
CA SER A 122 4.15 -1.57 -53.66
C SER A 122 3.99 -2.94 -54.32
N LEU A 123 3.02 -3.06 -55.23
CA LEU A 123 3.05 -3.75 -56.53
C LEU A 123 1.65 -3.68 -57.15
#